data_AF-A0A0R3ME72-F1
#
_entry.id   AF-A0A0R3ME72-F1
#
_cell.length_a   1.000
_cell.length_b   1.000
_cell.length_c   1.000
_cell.angle_alpha   90.00
_cell.angle_beta   90.00
_cell.angle_gamma   90.00
#
_symmetry.space_group_name_H-M   'P 1'
#
loop_
_entity.id
_entity.type
_entity.pdbx_description
1 polymer ?
#
loop_
_entity_poly.entity_id
_entity_poly.type
_entity_poly.pdbx_seq_one_letter_code
_entity_poly.pdbx_strand_id
1 'polypeptide(L)' 'MHYLIGGSNRFGRVNLSRAAAGAAVKKAKELLQDGYLDVRISTPEGRILLPDEFDQLEG' A
#
# COMPACT_ATOMS: atom_id res chain seq x y z
N MET A 1 11.18 -7.94 -8.25
CA MET A 1 10.61 -6.57 -8.18
C MET A 1 9.37 -6.65 -7.32
N HIS A 2 9.25 -5.83 -6.27
CA HIS A 2 8.15 -5.91 -5.30
C HIS A 2 7.52 -4.55 -5.08
N TYR A 3 6.22 -4.56 -4.82
CA TYR A 3 5.45 -3.42 -4.34
C TYR A 3 5.65 -3.31 -2.83
N LEU A 4 5.96 -2.11 -2.35
CA LEU A 4 6.10 -1.83 -0.92
C LEU A 4 4.86 -1.11 -0.43
N ILE A 5 4.23 -1.62 0.62
CA ILE A 5 3.09 -1.02 1.28
C ILE A 5 3.56 -0.43 2.59
N GLY A 6 3.38 0.87 2.76
CA GLY A 6 3.66 1.58 4.01
C GLY A 6 2.37 2.07 4.64
N GLY A 7 2.30 2.13 5.96
CA GLY A 7 1.20 2.77 6.69
C GLY A 7 1.62 3.13 8.12
N SER A 8 0.99 4.16 8.69
CA SER A 8 1.27 4.65 10.04
C SER A 8 -0.01 4.74 10.86
N ASN A 9 -0.04 4.27 12.10
CA ASN A 9 -1.14 4.51 13.01
C ASN A 9 -0.61 4.92 14.40
N ARG A 10 -1.53 5.07 15.37
CA ARG A 10 -1.18 5.42 16.76
C ARG A 10 -0.29 4.40 17.47
N PHE A 11 -0.21 3.17 16.95
CA PHE A 11 0.56 2.06 17.50
C PHE A 11 1.93 1.89 16.83
N GLY A 12 2.15 2.51 15.67
CA GLY A 12 3.44 2.48 14.97
C GLY A 12 3.32 2.56 13.46
N ARG A 13 4.40 2.16 12.77
CA ARG A 13 4.46 2.06 11.32
C ARG A 13 4.58 0.61 10.87
N VAL A 14 3.94 0.30 9.76
CA VAL A 14 4.07 -0.99 9.07
C VAL A 14 4.68 -0.77 7.71
N ASN A 15 5.58 -1.67 7.32
CA ASN A 15 6.15 -1.74 5.98
C ASN A 15 6.10 -3.19 5.53
N LEU A 16 5.37 -3.46 4.46
CA LEU A 16 5.15 -4.79 3.90
C LEU A 16 5.60 -4.80 2.45
N SER A 17 6.03 -5.95 1.94
CA SER A 17 6.29 -6.14 0.51
C SER A 17 5.35 -7.17 -0.09
N ARG A 18 5.00 -6.99 -1.37
CA ARG A 18 4.20 -7.92 -2.16
C ARG A 18 4.78 -8.05 -3.57
N ALA A 19 4.76 -9.26 -4.12
CA ALA A 19 5.21 -9.50 -5.48
C ALA A 19 4.18 -9.05 -6.53
N ALA A 20 2.89 -9.09 -6.21
CA ALA A 20 1.80 -8.74 -7.11
C ALA A 20 1.14 -7.41 -6.74
N ALA A 21 0.77 -6.63 -7.75
CA ALA A 21 0.09 -5.34 -7.63
C ALA A 21 -1.24 -5.46 -6.87
N GLY A 22 -2.14 -6.35 -7.33
CA GLY A 22 -3.42 -6.58 -6.65
C GLY A 22 -3.28 -7.06 -5.20
N ALA A 23 -2.24 -7.85 -4.88
CA ALA A 23 -1.97 -8.24 -3.50
C ALA A 23 -1.48 -7.06 -2.64
N ALA A 24 -0.77 -6.10 -3.23
CA ALA A 24 -0.36 -4.87 -2.57
C ALA A 24 -1.56 -3.96 -2.31
N VAL A 25 -2.41 -3.75 -3.32
CA VAL A 25 -3.65 -2.96 -3.21
C VAL A 25 -4.57 -3.53 -2.16
N LYS A 26 -4.83 -4.84 -2.22
CA LYS A 26 -5.65 -5.53 -1.21
C LYS A 26 -5.10 -5.27 0.20
N LYS A 27 -3.78 -5.42 0.39
CA LYS A 27 -3.18 -5.21 1.72
C LYS A 27 -3.24 -3.75 2.17
N ALA A 28 -3.08 -2.81 1.27
CA ALA A 28 -3.19 -1.39 1.57
C ALA A 28 -4.63 -0.99 1.96
N LYS A 29 -5.65 -1.54 1.27
CA LYS A 29 -7.06 -1.36 1.64
C LYS A 29 -7.38 -1.95 3.02
N GLU A 30 -6.84 -3.12 3.35
CA GLU A 30 -6.95 -3.70 4.71
C GLU A 30 -6.36 -2.78 5.78
N LEU A 31 -5.19 -2.18 5.52
CA LEU A 31 -4.58 -1.23 6.47
C LEU A 31 -5.44 0.02 6.69
N LEU A 32 -6.05 0.55 5.64
CA LEU A 32 -6.98 1.68 5.76
C LEU A 32 -8.19 1.31 6.63
N GLN A 33 -8.74 0.10 6.45
CA GLN A 33 -9.85 -0.41 7.27
C GLN A 33 -9.45 -0.64 8.73
N ASP A 34 -8.22 -1.08 8.99
CA ASP A 34 -7.63 -1.21 10.34
C ASP A 34 -7.31 0.15 11.00
N GLY A 35 -7.59 1.27 10.33
CA GLY A 35 -7.36 2.62 10.85
C GLY A 35 -5.91 3.08 10.75
N TYR A 36 -5.12 2.50 9.85
CA TYR A 36 -3.84 3.09 9.45
C TYR A 36 -4.06 4.32 8.57
N LEU A 37 -3.26 5.33 8.84
CA LEU A 37 -3.16 6.59 8.11
C LEU A 37 -1.89 6.58 7.24
N ASP A 38 -1.80 7.50 6.29
CA ASP A 38 -0.64 7.63 5.40
C ASP A 38 -0.33 6.31 4.64
N VAL A 39 -1.37 5.54 4.32
CA VAL A 39 -1.20 4.27 3.60
C VAL A 39 -0.80 4.57 2.16
N ARG A 40 0.32 4.01 1.72
CA ARG A 40 0.90 4.24 0.39
C ARG A 40 1.48 2.98 -0.20
N ILE A 41 1.49 2.89 -1.53
CA ILE A 41 2.12 1.80 -2.27
C ILE A 41 3.26 2.36 -3.10
N SER A 42 4.49 1.91 -2.88
CA SER A 42 5.61 2.17 -3.79
C SER A 42 5.68 1.05 -4.82
N THR A 43 5.57 1.41 -6.09
CA THR A 43 5.73 0.49 -7.22
C THR A 43 7.22 0.20 -7.45
N PRO A 44 7.56 -0.93 -8.09
CA PRO A 44 8.95 -1.21 -8.47
C PRO A 44 9.53 -0.19 -9.45
N GLU A 45 8.69 0.60 -10.13
CA GLU A 45 9.09 1.71 -11.00
C GLU A 45 9.45 2.98 -10.20
N GLY A 46 9.34 2.94 -8.86
CA GLY A 46 9.63 4.07 -7.98
C GLY A 46 8.47 5.08 -7.88
N ARG A 47 7.29 4.76 -8.41
CA ARG A 47 6.09 5.59 -8.20
C ARG A 47 5.51 5.30 -6.83
N ILE A 48 5.01 6.33 -6.17
CA ILE A 48 4.25 6.18 -4.93
C ILE A 48 2.80 6.50 -5.23
N LEU A 49 1.92 5.57 -4.88
CA LEU A 49 0.48 5.69 -5.06
C LEU A 49 -0.17 5.92 -3.70
N LEU A 50 -1.13 6.82 -3.68
CA LEU A 50 -1.99 7.11 -2.54
C LEU A 50 -3.30 6.30 -2.61
N PRO A 51 -4.13 6.26 -1.54
CA PRO A 51 -5.35 5.47 -1.47
C PRO A 51 -6.29 5.64 -2.67
N ASP A 52 -6.47 6.88 -3.13
CA ASP A 52 -7.28 7.22 -4.30
C ASP A 52 -6.71 6.69 -5.62
N GLU A 53 -5.42 6.37 -5.67
CA GLU A 53 -4.72 5.91 -6.87
C GLU A 53 -4.51 4.39 -6.90
N PHE A 54 -4.92 3.66 -5.86
CA PHE A 54 -4.73 2.21 -5.81
C PHE A 54 -5.47 1.46 -6.93
N ASP A 55 -6.57 2.02 -7.43
CA ASP A 55 -7.32 1.46 -8.56
C ASP A 55 -6.48 1.35 -9.84
N GLN A 56 -5.48 2.23 -10.01
CA GLN A 56 -4.55 2.21 -11.14
C GLN A 56 -3.70 0.93 -11.21
N LEU A 57 -3.57 0.19 -10.10
CA LEU A 57 -2.82 -1.07 -10.00
C LEU A 57 -3.69 -2.33 -10.14
N GLU A 58 -5.02 -2.20 -10.14
CA GLU A 58 -5.95 -3.32 -10.33
C GLU A 58 -6.41 -3.48 -11.78
N GLY A 59 -5.87 -2.67 -12.70
CA GLY A 59 -6.12 -2.72 -14.15
C GLY A 59 -5.48 -3.90 -14.88
#